data_AF-A0A3S3RPB0-F1
#
_entry.id   AF-A0A3S3RPB0-F1
#
_cell.length_a   1.000
_cell.length_b   1.000
_cell.length_c   1.000
_cell.angle_alpha   90.00
_cell.angle_beta   90.00
_cell.angle_gamma   90.00
#
_symmetry.space_group_name_H-M   'P 1'
#
loop_
_entity.id
_entity.type
_entity.pdbx_description
1 polymer ?
#
loop_
_entity_poly.entity_id
_entity_poly.type
_entity_poly.pdbx_seq_one_letter_code
_entity_poly.pdbx_strand_id
1 'polypeptide(L)'
;MRIIDFDDPSRNEFLVTNQFRIVGADGPIIPDLVLFVNGLPLAVIECKSPYINHPIAKGIEQLRRYADLRNPSDNEGAERLFYANQMMVSTCGTKAHLGTISSGPEHYLEWKDPYPLRKEDVNNINGINNVNEKPSSQEVLLAGVFSPNNFLDLIRNFIVFEPIDGKIIKKLARYQQYRAVHKTVLRLKTGPTRKEKGGIIWHTQGSGKSLTMVFLAIKIRRDPVLKAYKLVFLTDRTQLDEQLTTTFARTQGETIYHADSVKRLHELLRKDSSDLVTAMIQKFREADNVENGTGSFLPHKNKQLPGQHPLKNKSAPFSCWNPSEKIIVLADEAHRSQYGDMGVNLNVALPNAPKIAFTGTPLIKTQKTSAEFGSYIDTYTIEQAVRDKATVQILYEAERPEPR
;
A
#
# COMPACT_ATOMS: atom_id res chain seq x y z
N MET A 1 14.02 -9.37 25.70
CA MET A 1 13.86 -7.92 25.84
C MET A 1 13.21 -7.38 24.57
N ARG A 2 12.05 -6.73 24.65
CA ARG A 2 11.44 -6.02 23.49
C ARG A 2 11.93 -4.57 23.54
N ILE A 3 12.53 -4.07 22.46
CA ILE A 3 13.03 -2.68 22.43
C ILE A 3 11.88 -1.68 22.27
N ILE A 4 10.82 -2.04 21.55
CA ILE A 4 9.58 -1.26 21.42
C ILE A 4 8.40 -2.22 21.62
N ASP A 5 7.46 -1.85 22.48
CA ASP A 5 6.18 -2.54 22.63
C ASP A 5 5.16 -1.97 21.64
N PHE A 6 5.02 -2.63 20.50
CA PHE A 6 4.06 -2.23 19.47
C PHE A 6 2.63 -2.70 19.75
N ASP A 7 2.42 -3.55 20.74
CA ASP A 7 1.09 -4.09 21.06
C ASP A 7 0.38 -3.21 22.09
N ASP A 8 1.13 -2.61 23.03
CA ASP A 8 0.66 -1.63 24.00
C ASP A 8 1.55 -0.38 23.99
N PRO A 9 1.18 0.66 23.21
CA PRO A 9 1.97 1.88 23.10
C PRO A 9 2.25 2.56 24.45
N SER A 10 1.37 2.42 25.45
CA SER A 10 1.54 3.03 26.78
C SER A 10 2.73 2.49 27.58
N ARG A 11 3.28 1.34 27.17
CA ARG A 11 4.47 0.71 27.78
C ARG A 11 5.79 1.21 27.20
N ASN A 12 5.74 2.18 26.30
CA ASN A 12 6.92 2.84 25.77
C ASN A 12 7.07 4.24 26.38
N GLU A 13 8.31 4.65 26.57
CA GLU A 13 8.66 6.03 26.84
C GLU A 13 8.73 6.79 25.51
N PHE A 14 7.98 7.89 25.41
CA PHE A 14 8.06 8.84 24.30
C PHE A 14 8.67 10.15 24.80
N LEU A 15 9.77 10.56 24.20
CA LEU A 15 10.47 11.80 24.56
C LEU A 15 10.64 12.66 23.31
N VAL A 16 10.29 13.94 23.40
CA VAL A 16 10.60 14.94 22.37
C VAL A 16 11.58 15.94 22.97
N THR A 17 12.71 16.13 22.30
CA THR A 17 13.71 17.13 22.69
C THR A 17 13.75 18.23 21.66
N ASN A 18 13.93 19.47 22.09
CA ASN A 18 14.22 20.61 21.21
C ASN A 18 15.71 20.95 21.20
N GLN A 19 16.21 21.44 20.05
CA GLN A 19 17.60 21.89 19.89
C GLN A 19 18.61 20.83 20.34
N PHE A 20 18.46 19.60 19.82
CA PHE A 20 19.23 18.45 20.27
C PHE A 20 20.68 18.49 19.74
N ARG A 21 21.60 19.00 20.56
CA ARG A 21 23.00 19.16 20.14
C ARG A 21 23.75 17.82 20.12
N ILE A 22 24.25 17.44 18.94
CA ILE A 22 25.09 16.26 18.72
C ILE A 22 26.38 16.65 17.97
N VAL A 23 27.43 15.85 18.15
CA VAL A 23 28.68 16.00 17.41
C VAL A 23 28.49 15.54 15.96
N GLY A 24 28.77 16.41 15.01
CA GLY A 24 28.90 16.06 13.59
C GLY A 24 30.35 16.13 13.11
N ALA A 25 30.57 15.72 11.85
CA ALA A 25 31.89 15.70 11.24
C ALA A 25 32.55 17.09 11.20
N ASP A 26 31.80 18.12 10.77
CA ASP A 26 32.27 19.51 10.63
C ASP A 26 31.71 20.45 11.71
N GLY A 27 31.58 19.93 12.94
CA GLY A 27 31.07 20.69 14.08
C GLY A 27 29.69 20.24 14.57
N PRO A 28 29.09 20.97 15.53
CA PRO A 28 27.85 20.53 16.15
C PRO A 28 26.68 20.59 15.17
N ILE A 29 25.89 19.52 15.17
CA ILE A 29 24.58 19.43 14.53
C ILE A 29 23.51 19.61 15.60
N ILE A 30 22.50 20.42 15.30
CA ILE A 30 21.45 20.79 16.27
C ILE A 30 20.10 20.72 15.54
N PRO A 31 19.47 19.53 15.46
CA PRO A 31 18.14 19.43 14.91
C PRO A 31 17.12 20.14 15.80
N ASP A 32 16.12 20.73 15.17
CA ASP A 32 15.12 21.53 15.89
C ASP A 32 14.31 20.67 16.86
N LEU A 33 13.85 19.49 16.41
CA LEU A 33 13.23 18.47 17.26
C LEU A 33 13.74 17.07 16.92
N VAL A 34 13.94 16.26 17.96
CA VAL A 34 14.20 14.81 17.84
C VAL A 34 13.22 14.05 18.71
N LEU A 35 12.58 13.04 18.13
CA LEU A 35 11.59 12.20 18.79
C LEU A 35 12.22 10.84 19.10
N PHE A 36 12.19 10.48 20.38
CA PHE A 36 12.71 9.23 20.89
C PHE A 36 11.58 8.30 21.34
N VAL A 37 11.78 7.01 21.10
CA VAL A 37 10.98 5.94 21.72
C VAL A 37 11.94 4.98 22.41
N ASN A 38 11.82 4.84 23.73
CA ASN A 38 12.72 4.02 24.57
C ASN A 38 14.21 4.32 24.28
N GLY A 39 14.54 5.61 24.12
CA GLY A 39 15.91 6.09 23.82
C GLY A 39 16.37 5.98 22.37
N LEU A 40 15.58 5.42 21.44
CA LEU A 40 15.92 5.37 20.01
C LEU A 40 15.45 6.64 19.28
N PRO A 41 16.31 7.37 18.53
CA PRO A 41 15.90 8.54 17.75
C PRO A 41 15.15 8.10 16.48
N LEU A 42 13.81 8.07 16.52
CA LEU A 42 12.98 7.52 15.45
C LEU A 42 12.47 8.59 14.47
N ALA A 43 12.40 9.87 14.87
CA ALA A 43 12.10 10.95 13.93
C ALA A 43 12.91 12.21 14.23
N VAL A 44 13.22 12.95 13.16
CA VAL A 44 13.89 14.26 13.23
C VAL A 44 13.04 15.27 12.47
N ILE A 45 12.77 16.42 13.09
CA ILE A 45 11.94 17.48 12.52
C ILE A 45 12.73 18.78 12.47
N GLU A 46 12.75 19.40 11.29
CA GLU A 46 13.32 20.72 11.05
C GLU A 46 12.20 21.75 10.86
N CYS A 47 12.30 22.84 11.63
CA CYS A 47 11.37 23.93 11.64
C CYS A 47 12.00 25.14 10.94
N LYS A 48 11.27 25.77 10.01
CA LYS A 48 11.72 26.98 9.33
C LYS A 48 10.69 28.09 9.49
N SER A 49 11.18 29.32 9.57
CA SER A 49 10.32 30.50 9.56
C SER A 49 9.47 30.50 8.27
N PRO A 50 8.15 30.78 8.34
CA PRO A 50 7.32 30.88 7.14
C PRO A 50 7.69 32.08 6.25
N TYR A 51 8.50 33.02 6.76
CA TYR A 51 8.85 34.26 6.09
C TYR A 51 10.10 34.18 5.19
N ILE A 52 10.78 33.03 5.13
CA ILE A 52 11.96 32.86 4.26
C ILE A 52 11.57 32.28 2.90
N ASN A 53 12.42 32.48 1.89
CA ASN A 53 12.25 31.84 0.60
C ASN A 53 12.40 30.32 0.70
N HIS A 54 11.40 29.60 0.18
CA HIS A 54 11.33 28.14 0.10
C HIS A 54 11.62 27.41 1.45
N PRO A 55 10.84 27.66 2.51
CA PRO A 55 11.16 27.19 3.86
C PRO A 55 11.19 25.66 3.94
N ILE A 56 10.24 24.98 3.30
CA ILE A 56 10.20 23.50 3.28
C ILE A 56 11.44 22.91 2.60
N ALA A 57 11.84 23.45 1.44
CA ALA A 57 13.02 22.97 0.72
C ALA A 57 14.31 23.15 1.52
N LYS A 58 14.47 24.31 2.19
CA LYS A 58 15.61 24.57 3.07
C LYS A 58 15.66 23.61 4.26
N GLY A 59 14.51 23.30 4.88
CA GLY A 59 14.46 22.30 5.95
C GLY A 59 14.81 20.90 5.46
N ILE A 60 14.37 20.50 4.26
CA ILE A 60 14.75 19.22 3.64
C ILE A 60 16.25 19.16 3.36
N GLU A 61 16.82 20.23 2.80
CA GLU A 61 18.27 20.32 2.55
C GLU A 61 19.06 20.19 3.86
N GLN A 62 18.60 20.83 4.93
CA GLN A 62 19.22 20.75 6.25
C GLN A 62 19.14 19.34 6.86
N LEU A 63 18.00 18.65 6.74
CA LEU A 63 17.86 17.24 7.14
C LEU A 63 18.82 16.33 6.36
N ARG A 64 18.91 16.54 5.03
CA ARG A 64 19.84 15.78 4.18
C ARG A 64 21.30 16.03 4.56
N ARG A 65 21.66 17.27 4.90
CA ARG A 65 22.97 17.61 5.44
C ARG A 65 23.26 16.87 6.74
N TYR A 66 22.30 16.86 7.66
CA TYR A 66 22.47 16.18 8.95
C TYR A 66 22.67 14.68 8.81
N ALA A 67 22.10 14.07 7.77
CA ALA A 67 22.22 12.65 7.48
C ALA A 67 23.36 12.29 6.51
N ASP A 68 24.20 13.25 6.10
CA ASP A 68 25.28 13.07 5.12
C ASP A 68 24.80 12.60 3.73
N LEU A 69 23.74 13.24 3.21
CA LEU A 69 23.04 12.80 1.99
C LEU A 69 23.09 13.82 0.85
N ARG A 70 23.82 14.93 0.98
CA ARG A 70 23.86 15.95 -0.07
C ARG A 70 24.77 15.54 -1.21
N ASN A 71 26.02 15.19 -0.92
CA ASN A 71 26.97 14.69 -1.91
C ASN A 71 27.70 13.44 -1.40
N PRO A 72 27.87 12.39 -2.22
CA PRO A 72 28.56 11.17 -1.80
C PRO A 72 30.05 11.31 -1.45
N SER A 73 30.68 12.42 -1.84
CA SER A 73 32.10 12.71 -1.59
C SER A 73 32.35 13.51 -0.31
N ASP A 74 31.29 14.04 0.28
CA ASP A 74 31.39 14.86 1.48
C ASP A 74 31.50 13.94 2.71
N ASN A 75 31.92 14.51 3.83
CA ASN A 75 31.86 13.87 5.15
C ASN A 75 31.26 14.92 6.07
N GLU A 76 29.93 15.00 6.10
CA GLU A 76 29.20 16.00 6.86
C GLU A 76 28.19 15.37 7.82
N GLY A 77 27.47 16.22 8.55
CA GLY A 77 26.35 15.78 9.37
C GLY A 77 26.76 14.89 10.56
N ALA A 78 25.80 14.09 11.00
CA ALA A 78 25.87 13.21 12.16
C ALA A 78 25.10 11.91 11.87
N GLU A 79 25.59 11.11 10.92
CA GLU A 79 24.92 9.89 10.42
C GLU A 79 24.39 8.97 11.52
N ARG A 80 25.11 8.85 12.65
CA ARG A 80 24.75 7.99 13.79
C ARG A 80 23.37 8.32 14.36
N LEU A 81 22.94 9.59 14.29
CA LEU A 81 21.58 9.99 14.69
C LEU A 81 20.51 9.30 13.82
N PHE A 82 20.84 8.98 12.57
CA PHE A 82 19.92 8.49 11.57
C PHE A 82 19.90 6.97 11.40
N TYR A 83 20.75 6.22 12.12
CA TYR A 83 20.78 4.75 12.04
C TYR A 83 19.44 4.11 12.44
N ALA A 84 18.77 4.66 13.46
CA ALA A 84 17.45 4.21 13.90
C ALA A 84 16.30 5.07 13.32
N ASN A 85 16.62 6.15 12.61
CA ASN A 85 15.61 7.09 12.12
C ASN A 85 14.65 6.43 11.14
N GLN A 86 13.36 6.64 11.34
CA GLN A 86 12.30 6.14 10.48
C GLN A 86 11.67 7.25 9.64
N MET A 87 11.65 8.48 10.15
CA MET A 87 10.94 9.60 9.54
C MET A 87 11.72 10.91 9.66
N MET A 88 11.66 11.74 8.61
CA MET A 88 12.24 13.08 8.61
C MET A 88 11.17 14.07 8.16
N VAL A 89 11.02 15.20 8.87
CA VAL A 89 9.96 16.19 8.60
C VAL A 89 10.54 17.58 8.46
N SER A 90 10.18 18.27 7.39
CA SER A 90 10.44 19.71 7.24
C SER A 90 9.12 20.47 7.37
N THR A 91 9.07 21.48 8.23
CA THR A 91 7.84 22.23 8.50
C THR A 91 8.07 23.74 8.66
N CYS A 92 7.05 24.54 8.36
CA CYS A 92 7.08 25.99 8.50
C CYS A 92 5.77 26.58 9.07
N GLY A 93 5.23 25.96 10.11
CA GLY A 93 3.99 26.37 10.78
C GLY A 93 2.73 25.94 10.04
N THR A 94 2.53 26.38 8.79
CA THR A 94 1.30 26.06 8.02
C THR A 94 1.43 24.84 7.10
N LYS A 95 2.67 24.45 6.80
CA LYS A 95 3.00 23.32 5.91
C LYS A 95 3.97 22.37 6.59
N ALA A 96 3.83 21.08 6.32
CA ALA A 96 4.77 20.06 6.76
C ALA A 96 4.89 18.97 5.70
N HIS A 97 6.12 18.62 5.34
CA HIS A 97 6.40 17.53 4.43
C HIS A 97 7.18 16.44 5.16
N LEU A 98 6.79 15.19 4.91
CA LEU A 98 7.34 13.98 5.49
C LEU A 98 8.11 13.19 4.43
N GLY A 99 9.28 12.70 4.81
CA GLY A 99 10.09 11.79 4.03
C GLY A 99 10.83 10.80 4.93
N THR A 100 11.78 10.09 4.34
CA THR A 100 12.67 9.15 5.03
C THR A 100 14.13 9.48 4.70
N ILE A 101 15.07 8.80 5.35
CA ILE A 101 16.49 8.89 5.02
C ILE A 101 16.80 8.60 3.54
N SER A 102 16.01 7.78 2.85
CA SER A 102 16.23 7.47 1.43
C SER A 102 15.50 8.42 0.48
N SER A 103 14.73 9.40 0.99
CA SER A 103 13.90 10.28 0.16
C SER A 103 14.73 11.40 -0.48
N GLY A 104 14.66 11.50 -1.81
CA GLY A 104 14.98 12.72 -2.55
C GLY A 104 14.03 13.87 -2.18
N PRO A 105 14.41 15.15 -2.39
CA PRO A 105 13.55 16.30 -2.06
C PRO A 105 12.13 16.22 -2.66
N GLU A 106 11.99 15.66 -3.86
CA GLU A 106 10.74 15.42 -4.58
C GLU A 106 9.85 14.34 -3.93
N HIS A 107 10.41 13.53 -3.02
CA HIS A 107 9.70 12.47 -2.31
C HIS A 107 9.28 12.88 -0.89
N TYR A 108 9.54 14.12 -0.49
CA TYR A 108 8.96 14.74 0.70
C TYR A 108 7.56 15.26 0.38
N LEU A 109 6.54 14.62 0.94
CA LEU A 109 5.13 14.90 0.63
C LEU A 109 4.35 15.31 1.87
N GLU A 110 3.29 16.09 1.69
CA GLU A 110 2.35 16.41 2.78
C GLU A 110 1.57 15.16 3.20
N TRP A 111 1.37 15.01 4.52
CA TRP A 111 0.38 14.09 5.07
C TRP A 111 -0.97 14.80 5.18
N LYS A 112 -1.98 14.35 4.42
CA LYS A 112 -3.22 15.15 4.19
C LYS A 112 -4.49 14.61 4.85
N ASP A 113 -4.37 13.52 5.61
CA ASP A 113 -5.50 12.89 6.29
C ASP A 113 -5.11 12.46 7.71
N PRO A 114 -5.77 12.98 8.76
CA PRO A 114 -5.45 12.66 10.14
C PRO A 114 -6.05 11.33 10.62
N TYR A 115 -6.46 10.44 9.70
CA TYR A 115 -7.06 9.15 10.01
C TYR A 115 -6.36 8.42 11.18
N PRO A 116 -7.11 7.87 12.16
CA PRO A 116 -8.56 7.66 12.18
C PRO A 116 -9.41 8.88 12.58
N LEU A 117 -8.78 9.99 12.95
CA LEU A 117 -9.49 11.23 13.26
C LEU A 117 -10.10 11.85 12.01
N ARG A 118 -11.13 12.68 12.21
CA ARG A 118 -11.62 13.57 11.17
C ARG A 118 -10.88 14.89 11.25
N LYS A 119 -10.88 15.66 10.17
CA LYS A 119 -10.18 16.97 10.14
C LYS A 119 -10.78 17.94 11.15
N GLU A 120 -12.08 17.85 11.38
CA GLU A 120 -12.80 18.66 12.35
C GLU A 120 -12.36 18.34 13.79
N ASP A 121 -11.94 17.09 14.05
CA ASP A 121 -11.48 16.66 15.38
C ASP A 121 -10.08 17.19 15.70
N VAL A 122 -9.25 17.45 14.68
CA VAL A 122 -7.86 17.93 14.85
C VAL A 122 -7.82 19.28 15.55
N ASN A 123 -8.74 20.17 15.21
CA ASN A 123 -8.81 21.51 15.81
C ASN A 123 -9.09 21.48 17.32
N ASN A 124 -9.69 20.40 17.82
CA ASN A 124 -10.04 20.26 19.23
C ASN A 124 -8.89 19.70 20.09
N ILE A 125 -7.79 19.22 19.48
CA ILE A 125 -6.67 18.59 20.20
C ILE A 125 -5.85 19.62 20.99
N ASN A 126 -5.74 20.86 20.50
CA ASN A 126 -4.84 21.87 21.06
C ASN A 126 -5.50 22.80 22.09
N GLY A 127 -6.78 22.62 22.43
CA GLY A 127 -7.51 23.55 23.31
C GLY A 127 -7.71 24.96 22.73
N ILE A 128 -7.25 25.19 21.48
CA ILE A 128 -7.45 26.42 20.72
C ILE A 128 -8.70 26.18 19.86
N ASN A 129 -9.85 26.60 20.37
CA ASN A 129 -11.16 26.41 19.73
C ASN A 129 -11.35 27.32 18.50
N ASN A 130 -10.56 27.15 17.45
CA ASN A 130 -10.88 27.69 16.13
C ASN A 130 -11.74 26.66 15.37
N VAL A 131 -12.95 26.41 15.88
CA VAL A 131 -13.91 25.43 15.36
C VAL A 131 -14.26 25.66 13.87
N ASN A 132 -13.98 26.87 13.35
CA ASN A 132 -14.29 27.29 11.98
C ASN A 132 -13.11 27.27 11.01
N GLU A 133 -11.88 26.98 11.43
CA GLU A 133 -10.71 26.96 10.55
C GLU A 133 -10.36 25.54 10.11
N LYS A 134 -9.94 25.35 8.85
CA LYS A 134 -9.43 24.05 8.41
C LYS A 134 -8.04 23.84 9.02
N PRO A 135 -7.74 22.65 9.59
CA PRO A 135 -6.42 22.40 10.15
C PRO A 135 -5.36 22.53 9.06
N SER A 136 -4.24 23.13 9.43
CA SER A 136 -3.05 23.28 8.60
C SER A 136 -2.43 21.93 8.23
N SER A 137 -1.56 21.91 7.22
CA SER A 137 -0.82 20.69 6.85
C SER A 137 0.08 20.19 7.98
N GLN A 138 0.60 21.09 8.81
CA GLN A 138 1.37 20.72 10.00
C GLN A 138 0.50 19.99 11.02
N GLU A 139 -0.67 20.54 11.37
CA GLU A 139 -1.57 19.94 12.37
C GLU A 139 -2.11 18.59 11.89
N VAL A 140 -2.47 18.47 10.61
CA VAL A 140 -2.91 17.20 10.03
C VAL A 140 -1.80 16.15 10.06
N LEU A 141 -0.55 16.54 9.78
CA LEU A 141 0.59 15.63 9.87
C LEU A 141 0.86 15.21 11.31
N LEU A 142 0.87 16.14 12.27
CA LEU A 142 1.07 15.82 13.68
C LEU A 142 0.01 14.85 14.21
N ALA A 143 -1.27 15.13 13.95
CA ALA A 143 -2.38 14.27 14.37
C ALA A 143 -2.36 12.90 13.67
N GLY A 144 -2.11 12.89 12.36
CA GLY A 144 -2.14 11.70 11.52
C GLY A 144 -0.92 10.79 11.67
N VAL A 145 0.25 11.33 12.01
CA VAL A 145 1.52 10.58 12.04
C VAL A 145 2.06 10.41 13.45
N PHE A 146 2.00 11.46 14.28
CA PHE A 146 2.72 11.52 15.55
C PHE A 146 1.87 11.32 16.80
N SER A 147 0.61 10.89 16.66
CA SER A 147 -0.06 10.25 17.80
C SER A 147 0.69 8.95 18.14
N PRO A 148 0.90 8.59 19.43
CA PRO A 148 1.69 7.42 19.82
C PRO A 148 1.27 6.13 19.09
N ASN A 149 -0.04 5.92 18.94
CA ASN A 149 -0.60 4.78 18.21
C ASN A 149 -0.23 4.80 16.73
N ASN A 150 -0.46 5.91 16.02
CA ASN A 150 -0.17 5.99 14.59
C ASN A 150 1.34 5.95 14.32
N PHE A 151 2.16 6.58 15.17
CA PHE A 151 3.60 6.61 14.99
C PHE A 151 4.21 5.22 15.07
N LEU A 152 3.88 4.47 16.12
CA LEU A 152 4.33 3.09 16.27
C LEU A 152 3.76 2.17 15.18
N ASP A 153 2.50 2.37 14.80
CA ASP A 153 1.88 1.57 13.76
C ASP A 153 2.49 1.81 12.38
N LEU A 154 2.80 3.06 12.03
CA LEU A 154 3.52 3.42 10.80
C LEU A 154 4.90 2.77 10.76
N ILE A 155 5.66 2.87 11.86
CA ILE A 155 6.99 2.27 11.98
C ILE A 155 6.92 0.75 11.86
N ARG A 156 5.93 0.11 12.51
CA ARG A 156 5.75 -1.33 12.44
C ARG A 156 5.40 -1.69 10.99
N ASN A 157 4.28 -1.18 10.48
CA ASN A 157 3.52 -1.79 9.38
C ASN A 157 3.61 -1.08 8.04
N PHE A 158 4.12 0.16 7.98
CA PHE A 158 4.02 1.02 6.79
C PHE A 158 5.37 1.52 6.28
N ILE A 159 6.45 0.84 6.68
CA ILE A 159 7.79 1.02 6.13
C ILE A 159 8.21 -0.27 5.45
N VAL A 160 8.63 -0.18 4.19
CA VAL A 160 9.24 -1.28 3.43
C VAL A 160 10.60 -0.85 2.90
N PHE A 161 11.43 -1.84 2.61
CA PHE A 161 12.79 -1.65 2.12
C PHE A 161 12.92 -2.33 0.75
N GLU A 162 13.32 -1.55 -0.26
CA GLU A 162 13.43 -2.04 -1.62
C GLU A 162 14.87 -1.88 -2.12
N PRO A 163 15.54 -2.96 -2.56
CA PRO A 163 16.85 -2.86 -3.20
C PRO A 163 16.69 -2.27 -4.61
N ILE A 164 17.32 -1.12 -4.86
CA ILE A 164 17.35 -0.45 -6.16
C ILE A 164 18.82 -0.08 -6.46
N ASP A 165 19.35 -0.56 -7.58
CA ASP A 165 20.73 -0.30 -8.03
C ASP A 165 21.80 -0.54 -6.95
N GLY A 166 21.67 -1.63 -6.19
CA GLY A 166 22.59 -2.00 -5.11
C GLY A 166 22.41 -1.20 -3.80
N LYS A 167 21.47 -0.25 -3.74
CA LYS A 167 21.14 0.53 -2.54
C LYS A 167 19.81 0.07 -1.95
N ILE A 168 19.69 0.10 -0.64
CA ILE A 168 18.42 -0.17 0.04
C ILE A 168 17.66 1.14 0.19
N ILE A 169 16.50 1.24 -0.44
CA ILE A 169 15.60 2.39 -0.38
C ILE A 169 14.52 2.13 0.66
N LYS A 170 14.51 2.93 1.73
CA LYS A 170 13.42 2.98 2.71
C LYS A 170 12.23 3.74 2.10
N LYS A 171 11.06 3.11 2.09
CA LYS A 171 9.81 3.72 1.62
C LYS A 171 8.78 3.72 2.74
N LEU A 172 8.25 4.90 3.06
CA LEU A 172 7.12 5.10 3.96
C LEU A 172 5.82 5.19 3.15
N ALA A 173 4.73 4.65 3.69
CA ALA A 173 3.41 4.77 3.08
C ALA A 173 2.96 6.24 2.95
N ARG A 174 2.13 6.51 1.94
CA ARG A 174 1.36 7.75 1.80
C ARG A 174 0.04 7.64 2.59
N TYR A 175 -0.54 8.77 2.95
CA TYR A 175 -1.72 8.85 3.82
C TYR A 175 -2.92 8.01 3.31
N GLN A 176 -3.17 7.99 2.00
CA GLN A 176 -4.27 7.20 1.42
C GLN A 176 -4.01 5.70 1.52
N GLN A 177 -2.74 5.27 1.47
CA GLN A 177 -2.37 3.86 1.61
C GLN A 177 -2.59 3.42 3.05
N TYR A 178 -2.16 4.23 4.02
CA TYR A 178 -2.43 4.01 5.44
C TYR A 178 -3.92 3.88 5.72
N ARG A 179 -4.70 4.87 5.30
CA ARG A 179 -6.17 4.89 5.48
C ARG A 179 -6.86 3.69 4.83
N ALA A 180 -6.50 3.36 3.59
CA ALA A 180 -7.10 2.23 2.87
C ALA A 180 -6.84 0.90 3.59
N VAL A 181 -5.60 0.66 4.02
CA VAL A 181 -5.22 -0.56 4.75
C VAL A 181 -6.01 -0.69 6.05
N HIS A 182 -6.12 0.38 6.85
CA HIS A 182 -6.88 0.33 8.09
C HIS A 182 -8.37 0.07 7.88
N LYS A 183 -9.00 0.77 6.92
CA LYS A 183 -10.40 0.54 6.57
C LYS A 183 -10.63 -0.90 6.11
N THR A 184 -9.72 -1.46 5.33
CA THR A 184 -9.79 -2.85 4.89
C THR A 184 -9.67 -3.83 6.05
N VAL A 185 -8.69 -3.66 6.95
CA VAL A 185 -8.53 -4.54 8.13
C VAL A 185 -9.76 -4.48 9.03
N LEU A 186 -10.29 -3.28 9.29
CA LEU A 186 -11.52 -3.11 10.06
C LEU A 186 -12.66 -3.91 9.41
N ARG A 187 -12.86 -3.71 8.10
CA ARG A 187 -13.92 -4.35 7.32
C ARG A 187 -13.80 -5.88 7.28
N LEU A 188 -12.60 -6.43 7.16
CA LEU A 188 -12.35 -7.87 7.24
C LEU A 188 -12.74 -8.47 8.60
N LYS A 189 -12.56 -7.71 9.68
CA LYS A 189 -12.86 -8.14 11.06
C LYS A 189 -14.32 -7.97 11.44
N THR A 190 -14.98 -6.92 10.95
CA THR A 190 -16.34 -6.55 11.40
C THR A 190 -17.44 -6.81 10.37
N GLY A 191 -17.10 -7.04 9.10
CA GLY A 191 -18.08 -7.28 8.05
C GLY A 191 -18.86 -8.58 8.32
N PRO A 192 -20.21 -8.57 8.30
CA PRO A 192 -21.00 -9.75 8.65
C PRO A 192 -21.08 -10.78 7.51
N THR A 193 -20.93 -10.34 6.25
CA THR A 193 -20.92 -11.23 5.08
C THR A 193 -19.60 -11.15 4.32
N ARG A 194 -19.28 -12.15 3.48
CA ARG A 194 -18.07 -12.12 2.63
C ARG A 194 -17.97 -10.85 1.77
N LYS A 195 -19.12 -10.32 1.32
CA LYS A 195 -19.21 -9.14 0.44
C LYS A 195 -19.01 -7.85 1.23
N GLU A 196 -19.48 -7.83 2.47
CA GLU A 196 -19.21 -6.73 3.39
C GLU A 196 -17.80 -6.78 3.98
N LYS A 197 -17.13 -7.94 4.01
CA LYS A 197 -15.69 -8.05 4.31
C LYS A 197 -14.81 -7.63 3.12
N GLY A 198 -15.26 -7.92 1.89
CA GLY A 198 -14.63 -7.50 0.64
C GLY A 198 -14.92 -6.05 0.26
N GLY A 199 -14.35 -5.56 -0.84
CA GLY A 199 -14.61 -4.20 -1.33
C GLY A 199 -13.65 -3.74 -2.41
N ILE A 200 -13.78 -2.47 -2.81
CA ILE A 200 -12.97 -1.84 -3.85
C ILE A 200 -12.12 -0.72 -3.27
N ILE A 201 -10.81 -0.76 -3.50
CA ILE A 201 -9.88 0.35 -3.29
C ILE A 201 -9.61 0.99 -4.65
N TRP A 202 -10.19 2.16 -4.88
CA TRP A 202 -9.99 2.92 -6.12
C TRP A 202 -8.96 4.00 -5.90
N HIS A 203 -7.71 3.70 -6.23
CA HIS A 203 -6.61 4.64 -6.15
C HIS A 203 -6.02 4.80 -7.56
N THR A 204 -5.89 6.03 -8.04
CA THR A 204 -5.45 6.32 -9.41
C THR A 204 -4.14 5.62 -9.80
N GLN A 205 -3.91 5.41 -11.10
CA GLN A 205 -2.65 4.84 -11.58
C GLN A 205 -1.44 5.67 -11.12
N GLY A 206 -0.34 5.01 -10.76
CA GLY A 206 0.85 5.66 -10.20
C GLY A 206 0.75 6.04 -8.71
N SER A 207 -0.39 5.84 -8.05
CA SER A 207 -0.58 6.17 -6.63
C SER A 207 0.12 5.22 -5.63
N GLY A 208 0.65 4.09 -6.11
CA GLY A 208 1.30 3.07 -5.27
C GLY A 208 0.38 1.92 -4.81
N LYS A 209 -0.62 1.51 -5.60
CA LYS A 209 -1.55 0.41 -5.25
C LYS A 209 -0.85 -0.88 -4.81
N SER A 210 0.18 -1.32 -5.55
CA SER A 210 0.94 -2.53 -5.23
C SER A 210 1.60 -2.45 -3.84
N LEU A 211 2.15 -1.28 -3.46
CA LEU A 211 2.64 -1.04 -2.10
C LEU A 211 1.52 -1.10 -1.06
N THR A 212 0.32 -0.58 -1.37
CA THR A 212 -0.85 -0.72 -0.49
C THR A 212 -1.19 -2.20 -0.22
N MET A 213 -1.07 -3.07 -1.23
CA MET A 213 -1.27 -4.52 -1.06
C MET A 213 -0.22 -5.14 -0.14
N VAL A 214 1.05 -4.73 -0.28
CA VAL A 214 2.15 -5.17 0.59
C VAL A 214 1.89 -4.73 2.04
N PHE A 215 1.56 -3.46 2.28
CA PHE A 215 1.23 -2.96 3.63
C PHE A 215 0.03 -3.68 4.24
N LEU A 216 -1.00 -3.96 3.45
CA LEU A 216 -2.16 -4.74 3.89
C LEU A 216 -1.75 -6.15 4.32
N ALA A 217 -0.92 -6.82 3.53
CA ALA A 217 -0.41 -8.15 3.85
C ALA A 217 0.39 -8.13 5.17
N ILE A 218 1.30 -7.15 5.34
CA ILE A 218 2.09 -6.99 6.58
C ILE A 218 1.17 -6.84 7.78
N LYS A 219 0.15 -5.99 7.66
CA LYS A 219 -0.78 -5.71 8.75
C LYS A 219 -1.65 -6.92 9.07
N ILE A 220 -2.09 -7.68 8.05
CA ILE A 220 -2.83 -8.94 8.24
C ILE A 220 -1.97 -9.98 8.99
N ARG A 221 -0.70 -10.16 8.60
CA ARG A 221 0.20 -11.13 9.26
C ARG A 221 0.51 -10.81 10.72
N ARG A 222 0.39 -9.54 11.10
CA ARG A 222 0.56 -9.10 12.48
C ARG A 222 -0.72 -9.02 13.29
N ASP A 223 -1.89 -9.11 12.65
CA ASP A 223 -3.15 -9.15 13.36
C ASP A 223 -3.38 -10.55 13.99
N PRO A 224 -3.71 -10.63 15.29
CA PRO A 224 -3.87 -11.91 15.98
C PRO A 224 -4.90 -12.87 15.37
N VAL A 225 -5.93 -12.33 14.72
CA VAL A 225 -7.02 -13.09 14.09
C VAL A 225 -6.71 -13.30 12.62
N LEU A 226 -6.36 -12.25 11.89
CA LEU A 226 -6.21 -12.32 10.44
C LEU A 226 -4.94 -13.04 9.99
N LYS A 227 -3.91 -13.18 10.85
CA LYS A 227 -2.69 -13.92 10.50
C LYS A 227 -2.95 -15.37 10.06
N ALA A 228 -4.05 -15.97 10.51
CA ALA A 228 -4.46 -17.32 10.16
C ALA A 228 -5.10 -17.44 8.76
N TYR A 229 -5.29 -16.32 8.05
CA TYR A 229 -5.94 -16.31 6.74
C TYR A 229 -4.92 -16.55 5.64
N LYS A 230 -5.27 -17.34 4.63
CA LYS A 230 -4.51 -17.43 3.38
C LYS A 230 -4.72 -16.15 2.58
N LEU A 231 -3.65 -15.56 2.04
CA LEU A 231 -3.76 -14.42 1.13
C LEU A 231 -3.44 -14.88 -0.29
N VAL A 232 -4.33 -14.56 -1.22
CA VAL A 232 -4.21 -14.92 -2.63
C VAL A 232 -4.12 -13.64 -3.45
N PHE A 233 -2.95 -13.34 -3.97
CA PHE A 233 -2.68 -12.16 -4.80
C PHE A 233 -2.86 -12.53 -6.27
N LEU A 234 -3.84 -11.90 -6.92
CA LEU A 234 -4.10 -12.00 -8.35
C LEU A 234 -3.60 -10.71 -8.99
N THR A 235 -2.49 -10.80 -9.72
CA THR A 235 -1.80 -9.64 -10.29
C THR A 235 -1.34 -9.96 -11.71
N ASP A 236 -1.25 -8.95 -12.57
CA ASP A 236 -0.58 -9.06 -13.88
C ASP A 236 0.92 -8.73 -13.80
N ARG A 237 1.41 -8.28 -12.64
CA ARG A 237 2.77 -7.77 -12.44
C ARG A 237 3.67 -8.74 -11.69
N THR A 238 4.84 -8.99 -12.26
CA THR A 238 5.99 -9.61 -11.57
C THR A 238 6.57 -8.71 -10.49
N GLN A 239 6.48 -7.38 -10.63
CA GLN A 239 7.04 -6.44 -9.65
C GLN A 239 6.37 -6.54 -8.25
N LEU A 240 5.05 -6.76 -8.18
CA LEU A 240 4.37 -6.96 -6.89
C LEU A 240 4.90 -8.23 -6.19
N ASP A 241 5.16 -9.27 -6.99
CA ASP A 241 5.69 -10.54 -6.53
C ASP A 241 7.09 -10.37 -5.91
N GLU A 242 7.98 -9.65 -6.59
CA GLU A 242 9.31 -9.31 -6.09
C GLU A 242 9.25 -8.49 -4.80
N GLN A 243 8.32 -7.52 -4.70
CA GLN A 243 8.13 -6.72 -3.49
C GLN A 243 7.62 -7.55 -2.31
N LEU A 244 6.65 -8.45 -2.55
CA LEU A 244 6.15 -9.38 -1.52
C LEU A 244 7.26 -10.34 -1.08
N THR A 245 7.98 -10.95 -2.02
CA THR A 245 9.09 -11.85 -1.71
C THR A 245 10.18 -11.14 -0.93
N THR A 246 10.59 -9.95 -1.36
CA THR A 246 11.59 -9.15 -0.64
C THR A 246 11.13 -8.83 0.78
N THR A 247 9.88 -8.42 0.95
CA THR A 247 9.33 -8.04 2.25
C THR A 247 9.20 -9.25 3.17
N PHE A 248 8.51 -10.30 2.75
CA PHE A 248 8.14 -11.42 3.61
C PHE A 248 9.27 -12.43 3.80
N ALA A 249 10.03 -12.75 2.76
CA ALA A 249 11.14 -13.70 2.90
C ALA A 249 12.28 -13.09 3.73
N ARG A 250 12.60 -11.80 3.53
CA ARG A 250 13.72 -11.15 4.25
C ARG A 250 13.34 -10.59 5.62
N THR A 251 12.08 -10.20 5.84
CA THR A 251 11.68 -9.46 7.06
C THR A 251 10.80 -10.27 8.00
N GLN A 252 9.99 -11.20 7.48
CA GLN A 252 9.03 -11.97 8.30
C GLN A 252 9.28 -13.48 8.29
N GLY A 253 10.25 -13.96 7.49
CA GLY A 253 10.54 -15.40 7.36
C GLY A 253 9.41 -16.20 6.72
N GLU A 254 8.49 -15.54 6.02
CA GLU A 254 7.38 -16.20 5.34
C GLU A 254 7.75 -16.55 3.89
N THR A 255 7.32 -17.73 3.45
CA THR A 255 7.48 -18.17 2.05
C THR A 255 6.31 -17.66 1.22
N ILE A 256 6.62 -16.98 0.11
CA ILE A 256 5.65 -16.67 -0.94
C ILE A 256 5.58 -17.85 -1.91
N TYR A 257 4.38 -18.38 -2.14
CA TYR A 257 4.14 -19.45 -3.08
C TYR A 257 3.68 -18.90 -4.42
N HIS A 258 4.56 -18.98 -5.40
CA HIS A 258 4.27 -18.57 -6.77
C HIS A 258 3.55 -19.69 -7.52
N ALA A 259 2.33 -19.41 -7.98
CA ALA A 259 1.60 -20.32 -8.84
C ALA A 259 2.00 -20.12 -10.31
N ASP A 260 2.91 -20.96 -10.79
CA ASP A 260 3.42 -20.96 -12.16
C ASP A 260 2.44 -21.54 -13.19
N SER A 261 1.48 -22.35 -12.74
CA SER A 261 0.49 -23.05 -13.56
C SER A 261 -0.87 -23.13 -12.85
N VAL A 262 -1.93 -23.39 -13.62
CA VAL A 262 -3.28 -23.67 -13.10
C VAL A 262 -3.26 -24.82 -12.09
N LYS A 263 -2.60 -25.92 -12.46
CA LYS A 263 -2.50 -27.11 -11.60
C LYS A 263 -1.88 -26.74 -10.25
N ARG A 264 -0.79 -25.97 -10.28
CA ARG A 264 -0.11 -25.51 -9.07
C ARG A 264 -1.00 -24.59 -8.23
N LEU A 265 -1.70 -23.65 -8.86
CA LEU A 265 -2.65 -22.77 -8.19
C LEU A 265 -3.74 -23.58 -7.48
N HIS A 266 -4.36 -24.54 -8.17
CA HIS A 266 -5.37 -25.44 -7.61
C HIS A 266 -4.81 -26.23 -6.41
N GLU A 267 -3.60 -26.79 -6.50
CA GLU A 267 -2.93 -27.46 -5.37
C GLU A 267 -2.71 -26.54 -4.16
N LEU A 268 -2.28 -25.30 -4.39
CA LEU A 268 -2.00 -24.33 -3.34
C LEU A 268 -3.28 -23.86 -2.63
N LEU A 269 -4.37 -23.67 -3.38
CA LEU A 269 -5.64 -23.17 -2.84
C LEU A 269 -6.41 -24.22 -2.04
N ARG A 270 -6.23 -25.52 -2.33
CA ARG A 270 -6.86 -26.62 -1.56
C ARG A 270 -6.30 -26.81 -0.17
N LYS A 271 -5.10 -26.28 0.12
CA LYS A 271 -4.48 -26.40 1.45
C LYS A 271 -5.15 -25.44 2.43
N ASP A 272 -5.38 -25.89 3.66
CA ASP A 272 -5.90 -25.03 4.74
C ASP A 272 -4.83 -24.23 5.50
N SER A 273 -3.63 -24.14 4.91
CA SER A 273 -2.53 -23.31 5.39
C SER A 273 -2.81 -21.82 5.20
N SER A 274 -2.25 -21.00 6.08
CA SER A 274 -2.28 -19.53 6.00
C SER A 274 -1.27 -18.98 4.98
N ASP A 275 -1.05 -19.66 3.86
CA ASP A 275 0.01 -19.31 2.89
C ASP A 275 -0.20 -17.91 2.26
N LEU A 276 0.90 -17.31 1.80
CA LEU A 276 0.89 -16.20 0.85
C LEU A 276 1.04 -16.79 -0.56
N VAL A 277 0.02 -16.68 -1.40
CA VAL A 277 0.00 -17.25 -2.76
C VAL A 277 -0.09 -16.12 -3.76
N THR A 278 0.81 -16.09 -4.74
CA THR A 278 0.75 -15.15 -5.87
C THR A 278 0.46 -15.89 -7.16
N ALA A 279 -0.43 -15.34 -7.98
CA ALA A 279 -0.83 -15.92 -9.25
C ALA A 279 -1.14 -14.85 -10.29
N MET A 280 -0.86 -15.15 -11.55
CA MET A 280 -1.26 -14.29 -12.66
C MET A 280 -2.74 -14.45 -12.98
N ILE A 281 -3.43 -13.33 -13.21
CA ILE A 281 -4.85 -13.30 -13.60
C ILE A 281 -5.12 -14.20 -14.82
N GLN A 282 -4.21 -14.22 -15.79
CA GLN A 282 -4.32 -15.03 -17.01
C GLN A 282 -4.47 -16.54 -16.72
N LYS A 283 -3.85 -17.03 -15.64
CA LYS A 283 -3.89 -18.46 -15.28
C LYS A 283 -5.28 -18.90 -14.84
N PHE A 284 -6.05 -18.05 -14.15
CA PHE A 284 -7.45 -18.38 -13.84
C PHE A 284 -8.28 -18.57 -15.12
N ARG A 285 -8.01 -17.78 -16.17
CA ARG A 285 -8.69 -17.94 -17.48
C ARG A 285 -8.30 -19.23 -18.20
N GLU A 286 -7.05 -19.65 -18.09
CA GLU A 286 -6.59 -20.92 -18.65
C GLU A 286 -7.20 -22.11 -17.92
N ALA A 287 -7.38 -22.01 -16.59
CA ALA A 287 -8.06 -23.03 -15.80
C ALA A 287 -9.47 -23.29 -16.32
N ASP A 288 -10.17 -22.22 -16.65
CA ASP A 288 -11.50 -22.29 -17.26
C ASP A 288 -11.47 -23.05 -18.59
N ASN A 289 -10.48 -22.77 -19.46
CA ASN A 289 -10.39 -23.44 -20.76
C ASN A 289 -10.02 -24.92 -20.65
N VAL A 290 -9.23 -25.29 -19.65
CA VAL A 290 -8.83 -26.67 -19.38
C VAL A 290 -10.00 -27.47 -18.80
N GLU A 291 -10.73 -26.93 -17.81
CA GLU A 291 -11.89 -27.60 -17.21
C GLU A 291 -13.10 -27.65 -18.16
N ASN A 292 -13.29 -26.63 -19.01
CA ASN A 292 -14.38 -26.60 -19.98
C ASN A 292 -14.07 -27.31 -21.31
N GLY A 293 -12.88 -27.91 -21.47
CA GLY A 293 -12.50 -28.66 -22.68
C GLY A 293 -12.35 -27.82 -23.96
N THR A 294 -12.15 -26.50 -23.84
CA THR A 294 -11.99 -25.58 -24.98
C THR A 294 -10.53 -25.30 -25.34
N GLY A 295 -9.56 -25.84 -24.60
CA GLY A 295 -8.14 -25.75 -24.90
C GLY A 295 -7.74 -26.59 -26.13
N SER A 296 -7.64 -25.96 -27.31
CA SER A 296 -7.07 -26.60 -28.48
C SER A 296 -5.55 -26.76 -28.32
N PHE A 297 -5.11 -27.93 -27.87
CA PHE A 297 -3.76 -28.44 -28.14
C PHE A 297 -3.87 -29.50 -29.23
N LEU A 298 -3.65 -29.11 -30.48
CA LEU A 298 -3.37 -30.05 -31.56
C LEU A 298 -2.19 -29.51 -32.38
N PRO A 299 -1.00 -30.14 -32.34
CA PRO A 299 -0.06 -30.02 -33.43
C PRO A 299 -0.54 -30.92 -34.58
N HIS A 300 -0.68 -30.31 -35.74
CA HIS A 300 -0.77 -30.87 -37.10
C HIS A 300 -1.58 -32.15 -37.41
N LYS A 301 -2.53 -31.92 -38.33
CA LYS A 301 -3.02 -32.79 -39.44
C LYS A 301 -3.48 -34.20 -39.08
N ASN A 302 -4.82 -34.36 -39.06
CA ASN A 302 -5.44 -35.48 -39.78
C ASN A 302 -6.80 -35.06 -40.38
N LYS A 303 -7.04 -35.55 -41.60
CA LYS A 303 -8.17 -35.24 -42.47
C LYS A 303 -9.52 -35.51 -41.79
N GLN A 304 -10.44 -34.55 -41.89
CA GLN A 304 -11.86 -34.73 -41.55
C GLN A 304 -12.54 -35.67 -42.53
N LEU A 305 -13.35 -36.59 -42.01
CA LEU A 305 -14.46 -37.23 -42.72
C LEU A 305 -15.75 -36.43 -42.45
N PRO A 306 -16.60 -36.18 -43.45
CA PRO A 306 -17.83 -35.41 -43.27
C PRO A 306 -18.97 -36.32 -42.81
N GLY A 307 -19.66 -35.96 -41.72
CA GLY A 307 -20.93 -36.62 -41.36
C GLY A 307 -21.26 -36.84 -39.89
N GLN A 308 -20.64 -36.15 -38.94
CA GLN A 308 -21.09 -36.20 -37.54
C GLN A 308 -21.31 -34.80 -36.99
N HIS A 309 -22.58 -34.50 -36.68
CA HIS A 309 -22.95 -33.31 -35.91
C HIS A 309 -22.22 -33.35 -34.55
N PRO A 310 -21.55 -32.27 -34.12
CA PRO A 310 -20.98 -32.22 -32.78
C PRO A 310 -22.14 -32.18 -31.78
N LEU A 311 -22.25 -33.22 -30.96
CA LEU A 311 -22.98 -33.15 -29.70
C LEU A 311 -22.40 -31.98 -28.90
N LYS A 312 -23.25 -31.02 -28.53
CA LYS A 312 -22.89 -29.92 -27.63
C LYS A 312 -22.45 -30.53 -26.29
N ASN A 313 -21.14 -30.65 -26.08
CA ASN A 313 -20.58 -30.90 -24.75
C ASN A 313 -20.99 -29.71 -23.85
N LYS A 314 -21.97 -29.94 -22.97
CA LYS A 314 -22.14 -29.09 -21.78
C LYS A 314 -20.91 -29.36 -20.92
N SER A 315 -20.00 -28.40 -20.85
CA SER A 315 -18.82 -28.48 -20.01
C SER A 315 -19.19 -28.73 -18.55
N ALA A 316 -18.37 -29.51 -17.84
CA ALA A 316 -18.50 -29.65 -16.40
C ALA A 316 -18.26 -28.27 -15.75
N PRO A 317 -19.13 -27.83 -14.82
CA PRO A 317 -18.94 -26.54 -14.18
C PRO A 317 -17.64 -26.54 -13.37
N PHE A 318 -16.94 -25.40 -13.39
CA PHE A 318 -15.83 -25.09 -12.49
C PHE A 318 -16.19 -25.56 -11.07
N SER A 319 -15.28 -26.24 -10.37
CA SER A 319 -15.60 -26.86 -9.07
C SER A 319 -15.18 -25.99 -7.89
N CYS A 320 -15.81 -26.19 -6.72
CA CYS A 320 -15.35 -25.57 -5.48
C CYS A 320 -13.98 -26.14 -5.10
N TRP A 321 -12.97 -25.27 -5.00
CA TRP A 321 -11.60 -25.66 -4.65
C TRP A 321 -11.37 -25.57 -3.14
N ASN A 322 -11.88 -24.51 -2.49
CA ASN A 322 -11.80 -24.35 -1.04
C ASN A 322 -12.95 -23.46 -0.51
N PRO A 323 -13.86 -23.99 0.33
CA PRO A 323 -14.97 -23.21 0.89
C PRO A 323 -14.60 -22.41 2.15
N SER A 324 -13.33 -22.41 2.59
CA SER A 324 -12.91 -21.74 3.82
C SER A 324 -13.18 -20.23 3.80
N GLU A 325 -13.69 -19.70 4.91
CA GLU A 325 -13.83 -18.25 5.13
C GLU A 325 -12.48 -17.58 5.45
N LYS A 326 -11.42 -18.38 5.70
CA LYS A 326 -10.08 -17.90 6.06
C LYS A 326 -9.20 -17.68 4.83
N ILE A 327 -9.79 -17.30 3.71
CA ILE A 327 -9.07 -16.97 2.47
C ILE A 327 -9.44 -15.56 2.05
N ILE A 328 -8.45 -14.71 1.79
CA ILE A 328 -8.66 -13.35 1.27
C ILE A 328 -8.05 -13.29 -0.10
N VAL A 329 -8.84 -12.86 -1.09
CA VAL A 329 -8.35 -12.62 -2.44
C VAL A 329 -8.07 -11.13 -2.64
N LEU A 330 -6.85 -10.81 -3.07
CA LEU A 330 -6.35 -9.47 -3.36
C LEU A 330 -6.12 -9.37 -4.87
N ALA A 331 -6.92 -8.55 -5.53
CA ALA A 331 -7.00 -8.45 -6.98
C ALA A 331 -6.44 -7.10 -7.46
N ASP A 332 -5.37 -7.08 -8.26
CA ASP A 332 -4.87 -5.86 -8.91
C ASP A 332 -5.54 -5.62 -10.27
N GLU A 333 -5.57 -4.35 -10.68
CA GLU A 333 -6.19 -3.81 -11.90
C GLU A 333 -7.54 -4.44 -12.25
N ALA A 334 -8.47 -4.39 -11.28
CA ALA A 334 -9.80 -4.96 -11.44
C ALA A 334 -10.63 -4.23 -12.50
N HIS A 335 -10.43 -4.57 -13.78
CA HIS A 335 -11.21 -4.07 -14.90
C HIS A 335 -12.43 -4.94 -15.21
N ARG A 336 -13.52 -4.27 -15.63
CA ARG A 336 -14.83 -4.87 -15.92
C ARG A 336 -14.79 -6.04 -16.89
N SER A 337 -13.94 -6.00 -17.93
CA SER A 337 -13.85 -7.06 -18.94
C SER A 337 -13.07 -8.29 -18.46
N GLN A 338 -12.12 -8.11 -17.55
CA GLN A 338 -11.27 -9.20 -17.05
C GLN A 338 -11.91 -9.94 -15.88
N TYR A 339 -12.67 -9.23 -15.03
CA TYR A 339 -13.30 -9.80 -13.84
C TYR A 339 -14.73 -10.30 -14.04
N GLY A 340 -15.35 -10.06 -15.19
CA GLY A 340 -16.71 -10.56 -15.47
C GLY A 340 -16.79 -12.08 -15.39
N ASP A 341 -15.99 -12.77 -16.21
CA ASP A 341 -15.97 -14.24 -16.24
C ASP A 341 -15.10 -14.80 -15.10
N MET A 342 -13.97 -14.17 -14.81
CA MET A 342 -13.07 -14.60 -13.73
C MET A 342 -13.71 -14.47 -12.33
N GLY A 343 -14.49 -13.42 -12.09
CA GLY A 343 -15.18 -13.22 -10.81
C GLY A 343 -16.19 -14.33 -10.52
N VAL A 344 -16.87 -14.83 -11.57
CA VAL A 344 -17.77 -15.98 -11.46
C VAL A 344 -16.99 -17.23 -11.04
N ASN A 345 -15.88 -17.54 -11.70
CA ASN A 345 -15.10 -18.74 -11.40
C ASN A 345 -14.40 -18.66 -10.05
N LEU A 346 -13.89 -17.49 -9.67
CA LEU A 346 -13.34 -17.25 -8.34
C LEU A 346 -14.42 -17.38 -7.24
N ASN A 347 -15.66 -16.99 -7.51
CA ASN A 347 -16.78 -17.25 -6.60
C ASN A 347 -17.16 -18.72 -6.52
N VAL A 348 -16.96 -19.49 -7.58
CA VAL A 348 -17.22 -20.93 -7.54
C VAL A 348 -16.09 -21.66 -6.81
N ALA A 349 -14.83 -21.36 -7.11
CA ALA A 349 -13.67 -21.99 -6.47
C ALA A 349 -13.51 -21.58 -5.00
N LEU A 350 -13.74 -20.31 -4.66
CA LEU A 350 -13.55 -19.73 -3.34
C LEU A 350 -14.83 -18.99 -2.90
N PRO A 351 -15.93 -19.74 -2.60
CA PRO A 351 -17.26 -19.17 -2.42
C PRO A 351 -17.39 -18.27 -1.22
N ASN A 352 -16.64 -18.52 -0.15
CA ASN A 352 -16.73 -17.75 1.10
C ASN A 352 -15.59 -16.74 1.29
N ALA A 353 -14.64 -16.70 0.36
CA ALA A 353 -13.51 -15.78 0.44
C ALA A 353 -13.95 -14.32 0.20
N PRO A 354 -13.69 -13.38 1.12
CA PRO A 354 -13.74 -11.96 0.81
C PRO A 354 -12.75 -11.60 -0.29
N LYS A 355 -13.17 -10.65 -1.14
CA LYS A 355 -12.43 -10.21 -2.32
C LYS A 355 -12.19 -8.71 -2.22
N ILE A 356 -10.94 -8.29 -2.32
CA ILE A 356 -10.53 -6.88 -2.29
C ILE A 356 -9.91 -6.55 -3.64
N ALA A 357 -10.57 -5.67 -4.38
CA ALA A 357 -10.12 -5.20 -5.68
C ALA A 357 -9.39 -3.87 -5.56
N PHE A 358 -8.24 -3.77 -6.21
CA PHE A 358 -7.49 -2.54 -6.43
C PHE A 358 -7.69 -2.12 -7.89
N THR A 359 -8.04 -0.86 -8.12
CA THR A 359 -8.25 -0.35 -9.48
C THR A 359 -7.72 1.07 -9.62
N GLY A 360 -7.08 1.36 -10.77
CA GLY A 360 -6.73 2.72 -11.18
C GLY A 360 -7.91 3.56 -11.67
N THR A 361 -8.98 2.91 -12.14
CA THR A 361 -10.11 3.56 -12.79
C THR A 361 -11.40 3.39 -12.00
N PRO A 362 -12.30 4.38 -12.04
CA PRO A 362 -13.60 4.24 -11.42
C PRO A 362 -14.36 3.10 -12.09
N LEU A 363 -14.82 2.15 -11.30
CA LEU A 363 -15.82 1.20 -11.76
C LEU A 363 -17.15 1.97 -11.80
N ILE A 364 -17.50 2.48 -12.98
CA ILE A 364 -18.81 3.08 -13.25
C ILE A 364 -19.87 2.10 -12.74
N LYS A 365 -20.86 2.59 -11.98
CA LYS A 365 -21.99 1.84 -11.41
C LYS A 365 -22.83 1.16 -12.51
N THR A 366 -22.28 0.17 -13.17
CA THR A 366 -23.06 -0.88 -13.81
C THR A 366 -23.18 -1.98 -12.78
N GLN A 367 -24.38 -2.53 -12.59
CA GLN A 367 -24.73 -3.44 -11.51
C GLN A 367 -23.75 -4.62 -11.33
N LYS A 368 -23.02 -5.03 -12.39
CA LYS A 368 -22.18 -6.24 -12.40
C LYS A 368 -20.87 -6.16 -11.59
N THR A 369 -20.09 -5.09 -11.65
CA THR A 369 -18.77 -5.07 -10.96
C THR A 369 -18.88 -4.76 -9.46
N SER A 370 -19.80 -3.87 -9.08
CA SER A 370 -20.14 -3.60 -7.67
C SER A 370 -20.87 -4.78 -7.01
N ALA A 371 -21.53 -5.64 -7.81
CA ALA A 371 -22.13 -6.87 -7.30
C ALA A 371 -21.07 -7.86 -6.78
N GLU A 372 -19.91 -7.93 -7.43
CA GLU A 372 -18.85 -8.90 -7.15
C GLU A 372 -18.01 -8.54 -5.92
N PHE A 373 -17.42 -7.34 -5.94
CA PHE A 373 -16.49 -6.91 -4.88
C PHE A 373 -17.18 -6.17 -3.73
N GLY A 374 -18.43 -5.72 -3.91
CA GLY A 374 -19.13 -4.91 -2.93
C GLY A 374 -18.87 -3.41 -3.09
N SER A 375 -19.02 -2.66 -2.00
CA SER A 375 -18.85 -1.20 -1.98
C SER A 375 -17.37 -0.77 -1.95
N TYR A 376 -17.12 0.50 -2.28
CA TYR A 376 -15.80 1.09 -2.11
C TYR A 376 -15.37 1.07 -0.64
N ILE A 377 -14.13 0.66 -0.39
CA ILE A 377 -13.44 0.75 0.91
C ILE A 377 -12.77 2.10 1.04
N ASP A 378 -12.03 2.51 -0.01
CA ASP A 378 -11.31 3.77 -0.04
C ASP A 378 -11.15 4.29 -1.47
N THR A 379 -11.04 5.61 -1.61
CA THR A 379 -10.87 6.29 -2.89
C THR A 379 -9.75 7.33 -2.85
N TYR A 380 -8.99 7.42 -3.93
CA TYR A 380 -7.94 8.40 -4.18
C TYR A 380 -7.91 8.68 -5.69
N THR A 381 -8.58 9.74 -6.11
CA THR A 381 -8.85 10.03 -7.53
C THR A 381 -7.65 10.68 -8.21
N ILE A 382 -7.66 10.71 -9.55
CA ILE A 382 -6.64 11.42 -10.34
C ILE A 382 -6.58 12.91 -9.98
N GLU A 383 -7.74 13.55 -9.80
CA GLU A 383 -7.83 14.96 -9.39
C GLU A 383 -7.18 15.19 -8.03
N GLN A 384 -7.35 14.25 -7.09
CA GLN A 384 -6.70 14.32 -5.80
C GLN A 384 -5.19 14.11 -5.93
N ALA A 385 -4.75 13.15 -6.74
CA ALA A 385 -3.33 12.88 -6.97
C ALA A 385 -2.59 14.05 -7.63
N VAL A 386 -3.22 14.74 -8.58
CA VAL A 386 -2.69 15.96 -9.20
C VAL A 386 -2.60 17.09 -8.16
N ARG A 387 -3.65 17.32 -7.36
CA ARG A 387 -3.61 18.30 -6.25
C ARG A 387 -2.54 18.00 -5.21
N ASP A 388 -2.22 16.72 -5.04
CA ASP A 388 -1.19 16.24 -4.12
C ASP A 388 0.21 16.23 -4.74
N LYS A 389 0.34 16.61 -6.02
CA LYS A 389 1.59 16.53 -6.80
C LYS A 389 2.18 15.12 -6.82
N ALA A 390 1.35 14.10 -6.59
CA ALA A 390 1.72 12.71 -6.67
C ALA A 390 1.78 12.20 -8.11
N THR A 391 1.10 12.90 -9.03
CA THR A 391 1.08 12.63 -10.48
C THR A 391 1.08 13.95 -11.26
N VAL A 392 1.70 13.97 -12.43
CA VAL A 392 1.67 15.13 -13.35
C VAL A 392 0.28 15.30 -13.98
N GLN A 393 -0.11 16.55 -14.25
CA GLN A 393 -1.35 16.85 -14.95
C GLN A 393 -1.22 16.46 -16.42
N ILE A 394 -2.19 15.69 -16.94
CA ILE A 394 -2.29 15.38 -18.36
C ILE A 394 -3.16 16.45 -19.00
N LEU A 395 -2.58 17.28 -19.88
CA LEU A 395 -3.31 18.20 -20.73
C LEU A 395 -3.58 17.48 -22.06
N TYR A 396 -4.85 17.38 -22.45
CA TYR A 396 -5.22 16.78 -23.74
C TYR A 396 -5.52 17.91 -24.72
N GLU A 397 -4.75 18.00 -25.80
CA GLU A 397 -5.04 18.87 -26.93
C GLU A 397 -5.60 18.00 -28.06
N ALA A 398 -6.85 18.29 -28.45
CA ALA A 398 -7.48 17.61 -29.58
C ALA A 398 -7.09 18.36 -30.86
N GLU A 399 -6.14 17.82 -31.62
CA GLU A 399 -5.86 18.32 -32.97
C GLU A 399 -7.09 18.07 -33.86
N ARG A 400 -7.65 19.15 -34.40
CA ARG A 400 -8.67 19.04 -35.47
C ARG A 400 -7.93 18.71 -36.76
N PRO A 401 -8.33 17.65 -37.49
CA PRO A 401 -7.75 17.40 -38.81
C PRO A 401 -8.05 18.59 -39.73
N GLU A 402 -7.03 19.06 -40.44
CA GLU A 402 -7.22 20.11 -41.45
C GLU A 402 -8.20 19.62 -42.54
N PRO A 403 -9.13 20.49 -42.98
CA PRO A 403 -10.02 20.15 -44.08
C PRO A 403 -9.18 19.84 -45.33
N ARG A 404 -9.36 18.64 -45.88
CA ARG A 404 -8.74 18.20 -47.14
C ARG A 404 -9.34 18.90 -48.35
#